data_AF-A0A1M2W7K2-F1
#
_entry.id   AF-A0A1M2W7K2-F1
#
_cell.length_a   1.000
_cell.length_b   1.000
_cell.length_c   1.000
_cell.angle_alpha   90.00
_cell.angle_beta   90.00
_cell.angle_gamma   90.00
#
_symmetry.space_group_name_H-M   'P 1'
#
loop_
_entity.id
_entity.type
_entity.pdbx_description
1 polymer ?
#
loop_
_entity_poly.entity_id
_entity_poly.type
_entity_poly.pdbx_seq_one_letter_code
_entity_poly.pdbx_strand_id
1 'polypeptide(L)' 'MLAVTKKKRPQLTKRHREKRYAFALAKKYWTVEDWKRVVWSDETKINRVGSDGRKWVWKKRGEGLSDRLVEGTLKH' A
#
# COMPACT_ATOMS: atom_id res chain seq x y z
N MET A 1 -22.19 -1.95 -16.78
CA MET A 1 -21.13 -2.07 -15.75
C MET A 1 -19.81 -1.65 -16.37
N LEU A 2 -18.87 -1.12 -15.60
CA LEU A 2 -17.55 -0.71 -16.10
C LEU A 2 -16.50 -1.72 -15.63
N ALA A 3 -15.60 -2.13 -16.53
CA ALA A 3 -14.39 -2.85 -16.15
C ALA A 3 -13.41 -1.88 -15.48
N VAL A 4 -13.05 -2.14 -14.23
CA VAL A 4 -12.07 -1.34 -13.50
C VAL A 4 -10.97 -2.24 -12.95
N THR A 5 -9.73 -1.75 -12.93
CA THR A 5 -8.62 -2.46 -12.29
C THR A 5 -8.80 -2.43 -10.77
N LYS A 6 -8.62 -3.58 -10.10
CA LYS A 6 -8.54 -3.63 -8.64
C LYS A 6 -7.37 -2.76 -8.18
N LYS A 7 -7.63 -1.88 -7.21
CA LYS A 7 -6.56 -1.07 -6.62
C LYS A 7 -5.84 -1.93 -5.57
N LYS A 8 -4.54 -2.13 -5.72
CA LYS A 8 -3.71 -2.76 -4.68
C LYS A 8 -3.58 -1.81 -3.49
N ARG A 9 -3.99 -2.25 -2.31
CA ARG A 9 -3.80 -1.49 -1.06
C ARG A 9 -3.38 -2.42 0.06
N PRO A 10 -2.44 -2.01 0.91
CA PRO A 10 -2.04 -2.83 2.04
C PRO A 10 -3.21 -2.97 3.02
N GLN A 11 -3.44 -4.19 3.50
CA GLN A 11 -4.39 -4.42 4.58
C GLN A 11 -3.76 -3.99 5.90
N LEU A 12 -4.29 -2.90 6.47
CA LEU A 12 -3.79 -2.36 7.74
C LEU A 12 -4.72 -2.76 8.88
N THR A 13 -4.21 -3.66 9.73
CA THR A 13 -4.80 -3.98 11.02
C THR A 13 -4.79 -2.75 11.94
N LYS A 14 -5.59 -2.76 13.00
CA LYS A 14 -5.60 -1.69 14.02
C LYS A 14 -4.18 -1.44 14.57
N ARG A 15 -3.47 -2.52 14.90
CA ARG A 15 -2.08 -2.48 15.37
C ARG A 15 -1.12 -1.82 14.37
N HIS A 16 -1.27 -2.09 13.06
CA HIS A 16 -0.45 -1.43 12.03
C HIS A 16 -0.69 0.09 12.02
N ARG A 17 -1.95 0.52 12.14
CA ARG A 17 -2.31 1.94 12.11
C ARG A 17 -1.73 2.67 13.32
N GLU A 18 -1.87 2.09 14.51
CA GLU A 18 -1.32 2.65 15.76
C GLU A 18 0.20 2.79 15.71
N LYS A 19 0.92 1.74 15.31
CA LYS A 19 2.39 1.79 15.18
C LYS A 19 2.85 2.84 14.18
N ARG A 20 2.19 2.92 13.02
CA ARG A 20 2.50 3.93 11.99
C ARG A 20 2.23 5.34 12.49
N TYR A 21 1.13 5.55 13.20
CA TYR A 21 0.79 6.84 13.78
C TYR A 21 1.81 7.28 14.84
N ALA A 22 2.17 6.38 15.77
CA ALA A 22 3.20 6.65 16.77
C ALA A 22 4.57 6.98 16.13
N PHE A 23 4.97 6.22 15.09
CA PHE A 23 6.20 6.50 14.35
C PHE A 23 6.19 7.89 13.71
N ALA A 24 5.07 8.27 13.08
CA ALA A 24 4.92 9.57 12.44
C ALA A 24 4.95 10.72 13.45
N LEU A 25 4.29 10.57 14.60
CA LEU A 25 4.34 11.56 15.68
C LEU A 25 5.77 11.73 16.23
N ALA A 26 6.47 10.63 16.49
CA ALA A 26 7.83 10.66 17.02
C ALA A 26 8.84 11.37 16.10
N LYS A 27 8.57 11.38 14.79
CA LYS A 27 9.46 11.95 13.76
C LYS A 27 8.86 13.18 13.07
N LYS A 28 7.78 13.74 13.63
CA LYS A 28 7.03 14.87 13.05
C LYS A 28 7.90 16.10 12.81
N TYR A 29 8.88 16.33 13.69
CA TYR A 29 9.77 17.50 13.66
C TYR A 29 11.20 17.15 13.19
N TRP A 30 11.39 15.97 12.60
CA TRP A 30 12.69 15.62 12.03
C TRP A 30 13.04 16.53 10.85
N THR A 31 14.27 17.03 10.86
CA THR A 31 14.83 17.84 9.79
C THR A 31 15.33 16.97 8.64
N VAL A 32 15.67 17.60 7.51
CA VAL A 32 16.29 16.91 6.38
C VAL A 32 17.63 16.27 6.80
N GLU A 33 18.38 16.95 7.67
CA GLU A 33 19.66 16.48 8.20
C GLU A 33 19.51 15.23 9.06
N ASP A 34 18.42 15.12 9.82
CA ASP A 34 18.10 13.90 10.59
C ASP A 34 17.79 12.72 9.67
N TRP A 35 17.03 12.94 8.59
CA TRP A 35 16.72 11.90 7.62
C TRP A 35 17.95 11.42 6.83
N LYS A 36 18.91 12.30 6.54
CA LYS A 36 20.18 11.94 5.87
C LYS A 36 21.03 10.96 6.69
N ARG A 37 20.82 10.89 8.01
CA ARG A 37 21.53 9.95 8.89
C ARG A 37 20.91 8.54 8.89
N VAL A 38 19.76 8.35 8.25
CA VAL A 38 19.09 7.05 8.18
C VAL A 38 19.55 6.28 6.95
N VAL A 39 20.09 5.09 7.17
CA VAL A 39 20.36 4.11 6.12
C VAL A 39 19.12 3.23 5.95
N TRP A 40 18.56 3.20 4.74
CA TRP A 40 17.39 2.38 4.40
C TRP A 40 17.82 1.15 3.62
N SER A 41 17.24 0.01 3.94
CA SER A 41 17.32 -1.22 3.14
C SER A 41 15.92 -1.77 2.92
N ASP A 42 15.69 -2.34 1.74
CA ASP A 42 14.50 -3.12 1.40
C ASP A 42 14.89 -4.15 0.33
N GLU A 43 14.11 -5.21 0.21
CA GLU A 43 14.27 -6.21 -0.83
C GLU A 43 13.17 -6.02 -1.88
N THR A 44 13.53 -6.21 -3.16
CA THR A 44 12.55 -6.17 -4.25
C THR A 44 12.71 -7.35 -5.19
N LYS A 45 11.57 -7.88 -5.64
CA LYS A 45 11.52 -8.97 -6.61
C LYS A 45 11.56 -8.40 -8.03
N ILE A 46 12.56 -8.80 -8.82
CA ILE A 46 12.66 -8.45 -10.24
C ILE A 46 12.35 -9.71 -11.08
N ASN A 47 11.20 -9.73 -11.77
CA ASN A 47 10.82 -10.83 -12.65
C ASN A 47 11.45 -10.63 -14.04
N ARG A 48 12.10 -11.66 -14.60
CA ARG A 48 12.66 -11.62 -15.97
C ARG A 48 11.61 -11.85 -17.06
N VAL A 49 10.62 -12.70 -16.80
CA VAL A 49 9.49 -13.00 -17.70
C VAL A 49 8.23 -13.19 -16.86
N GLY A 50 7.11 -12.62 -17.31
CA GLY A 50 5.83 -12.68 -16.60
C GLY A 50 5.67 -11.57 -15.55
N SER A 51 4.57 -10.83 -15.63
CA SER A 51 4.18 -9.88 -14.59
C SER A 51 3.21 -10.56 -13.63
N ASP A 52 3.19 -10.13 -12.36
CA ASP A 52 2.16 -10.57 -11.40
C ASP A 52 0.74 -10.10 -11.78
N GLY A 53 0.60 -9.38 -12.90
CA GLY A 53 -0.66 -9.08 -13.55
C GLY A 53 -1.49 -7.97 -12.87
N ARG A 54 -2.39 -7.38 -13.65
CA ARG A 54 -3.49 -6.54 -13.14
C ARG A 54 -4.73 -7.39 -13.02
N LYS A 55 -5.41 -7.33 -11.86
CA LYS A 55 -6.72 -7.95 -11.68
C LYS A 55 -7.81 -6.94 -12.02
N TRP A 56 -8.84 -7.39 -12.72
CA TRP A 56 -9.98 -6.58 -13.15
C TRP A 56 -11.24 -7.00 -12.40
N VAL A 57 -12.14 -6.04 -12.18
CA VAL A 57 -13.48 -6.26 -11.62
C VAL A 57 -14.51 -5.41 -12.34
N TRP A 58 -15.73 -5.93 -12.41
CA TRP A 58 -16.88 -5.19 -12.89
C TRP A 58 -17.46 -4.34 -11.76
N LYS A 59 -17.63 -3.04 -12.01
CA LYS A 59 -18.16 -2.06 -11.05
C LYS A 59 -19.40 -1.38 -11.63
N LYS A 60 -20.42 -1.14 -10.81
CA LYS A 60 -21.58 -0.31 -11.20
C LYS A 60 -21.21 1.17 -11.16
N ARG A 61 -21.78 1.96 -12.05
CA ARG A 61 -21.54 3.42 -12.10
C ARG A 61 -22.10 4.03 -10.80
N GLY A 62 -21.28 4.80 -10.07
CA GLY A 62 -21.65 5.37 -8.77
C GLY A 62 -21.40 4.48 -7.53
N GLU A 63 -20.96 3.22 -7.70
CA GLU A 63 -20.63 2.35 -6.57
C GLU A 63 -19.41 2.92 -5.78
N GLY A 64 -19.44 2.87 -4.46
CA GLY A 64 -18.36 3.36 -3.59
C GLY A 64 -17.07 2.52 -3.67
N LEU A 65 -16.10 2.81 -2.80
CA LEU A 65 -14.98 1.89 -2.54
C LEU A 65 -15.47 0.75 -1.64
N SER A 66 -15.31 -0.49 -2.09
CA SER A 66 -15.61 -1.70 -1.31
C SER A 66 -14.45 -2.68 -1.41
N ASP A 67 -14.37 -3.64 -0.48
CA ASP A 67 -13.28 -4.63 -0.45
C ASP A 67 -13.21 -5.46 -1.74
N ARG A 68 -14.32 -5.62 -2.46
CA ARG A 68 -14.35 -6.26 -3.78
C ARG A 68 -13.49 -5.52 -4.81
N LEU A 69 -13.39 -4.20 -4.70
CA LEU A 69 -12.69 -3.31 -5.63
C LEU A 69 -11.22 -3.11 -5.28
N VAL A 70 -10.80 -3.61 -4.11
CA VAL A 70 -9.44 -3.50 -3.59
C VAL A 70 -8.80 -4.88 -3.57
N GLU A 71 -7.56 -4.95 -4.02
CA GLU A 71 -6.73 -6.12 -3.80
C GLU A 71 -5.90 -5.86 -2.55
N GLY A 72 -6.17 -6.63 -1.49
CA GLY A 72 -5.41 -6.56 -0.27
C GLY A 72 -3.99 -7.06 -0.51
N THR A 73 -3.00 -6.19 -0.32
CA THR A 73 -1.60 -6.61 -0.29
C THR A 73 -1.25 -6.99 1.14
N LEU A 74 -1.00 -8.27 1.39
CA LEU A 74 -0.40 -8.74 2.63
C LEU A 74 1.11 -8.74 2.43
N LYS A 75 1.82 -7.90 3.19
CA LYS A 75 3.25 -8.11 3.43
C LYS A 75 3.32 -9.02 4.65
N HIS A 76 3.93 -10.20 4.48
CA HIS A 76 4.29 -11.09 5.59
C HIS A 76 5.41 -10.46 6.43
#